data_AF-A0A940REH8-F1
#
_entry.id   AF-A0A940REH8-F1
#
_cell.length_a   1.000
_cell.length_b   1.000
_cell.length_c   1.000
_cell.angle_alpha   90.00
_cell.angle_beta   90.00
_cell.angle_gamma   90.00
#
_symmetry.space_group_name_H-M   'P 1'
#
loop_
_entity.id
_entity.type
_entity.pdbx_description
1 polymer ?
#
loop_
_entity_poly.entity_id
_entity_poly.type
_entity_poly.pdbx_seq_one_letter_code
_entity_poly.pdbx_strand_id
1 'polypeptide(L)'
;MKTLLCFCCSVLMVANYLFAQDETELVKKVKAKLDKVSDYTAEGKMRIDVSFIDAPESKVMVYYKKPDKFKVKKNGGISILPKGGVSVNLGTLLGN
;
A
#
# COMPACT_ATOMS: atom_id res chain seq x y z
N MET A 1 4.76 31.98 -43.10
CA MET A 1 4.29 32.48 -41.78
C MET A 1 3.01 31.78 -41.30
N LYS A 2 1.98 31.63 -42.15
CA LYS A 2 0.70 30.99 -41.77
C LYS A 2 0.84 29.50 -41.37
N THR A 3 1.67 28.73 -42.07
CA THR A 3 1.94 27.31 -41.76
C THR A 3 2.70 27.12 -40.44
N LEU A 4 3.61 28.03 -40.10
CA LEU A 4 4.35 28.03 -38.84
C LEU A 4 3.42 28.35 -37.65
N LEU A 5 2.46 29.25 -37.85
CA LEU A 5 1.44 29.60 -36.87
C LEU A 5 0.48 28.43 -36.59
N CYS A 6 0.05 27.71 -37.64
CA CYS A 6 -0.79 26.51 -37.48
C CYS A 6 -0.05 25.38 -36.76
N PHE A 7 1.24 25.19 -37.02
CA PHE A 7 2.06 24.19 -36.32
C PHE A 7 2.22 24.52 -34.84
N CYS A 8 2.47 25.80 -34.50
CA CYS A 8 2.56 26.25 -33.11
C CYS A 8 1.23 26.06 -32.35
N CYS A 9 0.10 26.32 -33.01
CA CYS A 9 -1.24 26.12 -32.43
C CYS A 9 -1.54 24.63 -32.18
N SER A 10 -1.08 23.75 -33.08
CA SER A 10 -1.20 22.29 -32.92
C SER A 10 -0.37 21.77 -31.75
N VAL A 11 0.80 22.33 -31.47
CA VAL A 11 1.65 21.93 -30.34
C VAL A 11 1.05 22.37 -28.99
N LEU A 12 0.40 23.54 -28.95
CA LEU A 12 -0.27 24.04 -27.75
C LEU A 12 -1.51 23.22 -27.35
N MET A 13 -2.20 22.59 -28.30
CA MET A 13 -3.33 21.71 -28.00
C MET A 13 -2.89 20.37 -27.36
N VAL A 14 -1.73 19.83 -27.75
CA VAL A 14 -1.24 18.53 -27.22
C VAL A 14 -0.72 18.65 -25.78
N ALA A 15 -0.24 19.83 -25.37
CA ALA A 15 0.32 20.06 -24.03
C ALA A 15 -0.71 19.92 -22.88
N ASN A 16 -2.01 20.02 -23.17
CA ASN A 16 -3.07 19.91 -22.16
C ASN A 16 -3.45 18.46 -21.80
N TYR A 17 -2.93 17.46 -22.53
CA TYR A 17 -3.21 16.04 -22.26
C TYR A 17 -2.23 15.38 -21.29
N LEU A 18 -1.30 16.13 -20.69
CA LEU A 18 -0.27 15.61 -19.79
C LEU A 18 -0.67 15.57 -18.30
N PHE A 19 -1.93 15.78 -17.95
CA PHE A 19 -2.37 15.56 -16.57
C PHE A 19 -2.30 14.05 -16.25
N ALA A 20 -1.32 13.66 -15.45
CA ALA A 20 -1.16 12.30 -14.94
C ALA A 20 -2.40 11.88 -14.14
N GLN A 21 -2.74 10.59 -14.16
CA GLN A 21 -3.80 10.05 -13.30
C GLN A 21 -3.41 10.22 -11.83
N ASP A 22 -4.31 10.84 -11.07
CA ASP A 22 -4.16 11.02 -9.62
C ASP A 22 -4.39 9.68 -8.90
N GLU A 23 -3.43 9.26 -8.08
CA GLU A 23 -3.48 8.07 -7.26
C GLU A 23 -4.57 8.11 -6.17
N THR A 24 -5.09 9.30 -5.83
CA THR A 24 -6.10 9.46 -4.78
C THR A 24 -7.35 8.62 -5.03
N GLU A 25 -7.74 8.41 -6.28
CA GLU A 25 -8.92 7.59 -6.60
C GLU A 25 -8.68 6.12 -6.21
N LEU A 26 -7.47 5.61 -6.43
CA LEU A 26 -7.10 4.24 -6.07
C LEU A 26 -7.03 4.08 -4.55
N VAL A 27 -6.40 5.03 -3.85
CA VAL A 27 -6.32 5.03 -2.38
C VAL A 27 -7.72 5.07 -1.76
N LYS A 28 -8.62 5.90 -2.31
CA LYS A 28 -10.01 6.00 -1.86
C LYS A 28 -10.78 4.69 -2.05
N LYS A 29 -10.59 3.99 -3.18
CA LYS A 29 -11.19 2.67 -3.42
C LYS A 29 -10.69 1.62 -2.44
N VAL A 30 -9.40 1.61 -2.12
CA VAL A 30 -8.83 0.69 -1.11
C VAL A 30 -9.40 1.00 0.27
N LYS A 31 -9.42 2.28 0.67
CA LYS A 31 -9.99 2.73 1.95
C LYS A 31 -11.46 2.31 2.10
N ALA A 32 -12.27 2.54 1.07
CA ALA A 32 -13.69 2.15 1.06
C ALA A 32 -13.90 0.64 1.21
N LYS A 33 -12.96 -0.21 0.75
CA LYS A 33 -13.01 -1.66 0.98
C LYS A 33 -12.63 -2.01 2.42
N LEU A 34 -11.61 -1.37 2.96
CA LEU A 34 -11.15 -1.60 4.33
C LEU A 34 -12.16 -1.13 5.38
N ASP A 35 -12.86 -0.02 5.11
CA ASP A 35 -13.88 0.52 6.01
C ASP A 35 -15.05 -0.44 6.25
N LYS A 36 -15.29 -1.38 5.33
CA LYS A 36 -16.30 -2.45 5.44
C LYS A 36 -15.88 -3.58 6.39
N VAL A 37 -14.62 -3.65 6.77
CA VAL A 37 -14.09 -4.73 7.60
C VAL A 37 -13.99 -4.27 9.05
N SER A 38 -14.78 -4.88 9.94
CA SER A 38 -14.80 -4.54 11.37
C SER A 38 -13.86 -5.43 12.20
N ASP A 39 -13.77 -6.71 11.84
CA ASP A 39 -12.99 -7.75 12.52
C ASP A 39 -12.63 -8.81 11.48
N TYR A 40 -11.38 -9.29 11.48
CA TYR A 40 -11.03 -10.49 10.73
C TYR A 40 -9.87 -11.26 11.38
N THR A 41 -9.83 -12.56 11.08
CA THR A 41 -8.69 -13.44 11.33
C THR A 41 -8.30 -14.16 10.04
N ALA A 42 -7.01 -14.19 9.72
CA ALA A 42 -6.49 -14.83 8.51
C ALA A 42 -5.18 -15.59 8.78
N GLU A 43 -4.97 -16.72 8.10
CA GLU A 43 -3.66 -17.38 8.04
C GLU A 43 -2.88 -16.81 6.84
N GLY A 44 -1.61 -16.49 7.07
CA GLY A 44 -0.69 -15.98 6.05
C GLY A 44 0.65 -16.68 6.10
N LYS A 45 1.44 -16.53 5.03
CA LYS A 45 2.84 -16.94 5.00
C LYS A 45 3.73 -15.70 4.98
N MET A 46 4.68 -15.63 5.90
CA MET A 46 5.59 -14.51 6.08
C MET A 46 7.00 -14.92 5.64
N ARG A 47 7.52 -14.21 4.64
CA ARG A 47 8.91 -14.29 4.18
C ARG A 47 9.61 -12.99 4.55
N ILE A 48 10.79 -13.09 5.15
CA ILE A 48 11.63 -11.93 5.45
C ILE A 48 12.80 -12.00 4.47
N ASP A 49 12.87 -11.01 3.58
CA ASP A 49 13.93 -10.89 2.58
C ASP A 49 14.83 -9.72 2.95
N VAL A 50 15.92 -10.04 3.67
CA VAL A 50 16.90 -9.05 4.12
C VAL A 50 18.30 -9.57 3.81
N SER A 51 19.18 -8.68 3.35
CA SER A 51 20.51 -9.03 2.81
C SER A 51 21.45 -9.75 3.77
N PHE A 52 21.14 -9.79 5.07
CA PHE A 52 22.01 -10.32 6.12
C PHE A 52 21.43 -11.52 6.86
N ILE A 53 20.18 -11.93 6.59
CA ILE A 53 19.50 -13.02 7.32
C ILE A 53 18.63 -13.84 6.35
N ASP A 54 18.98 -15.11 6.17
CA ASP A 54 18.13 -16.10 5.50
C ASP A 54 17.09 -16.66 6.47
N ALA A 55 16.01 -15.91 6.67
CA ALA A 55 14.92 -16.34 7.54
C ALA A 55 13.97 -17.30 6.80
N PRO A 56 13.61 -18.45 7.39
CA PRO A 56 12.68 -19.39 6.76
C PRO A 56 11.26 -18.82 6.71
N GLU A 57 10.55 -19.17 5.64
CA GLU A 57 9.13 -18.84 5.49
C GLU A 57 8.32 -19.37 6.68
N SER A 58 7.52 -18.51 7.27
CA SER A 58 6.82 -18.78 8.53
C SER A 58 5.32 -18.60 8.37
N LYS A 59 4.53 -19.56 8.84
CA LYS A 59 3.08 -19.39 8.96
C LYS A 59 2.73 -18.43 10.08
N VAL A 60 1.86 -17.47 9.78
CA VAL A 60 1.40 -16.44 10.72
C VAL A 60 -0.11 -16.36 10.75
N MET A 61 -0.66 -16.03 11.92
CA MET A 61 -2.05 -15.68 12.10
C MET A 61 -2.16 -14.17 12.26
N VAL A 62 -2.93 -13.53 11.38
CA VAL A 62 -3.20 -12.09 11.39
C VAL A 62 -4.58 -11.87 11.99
N TYR A 63 -4.66 -10.91 12.91
CA TYR A 63 -5.88 -10.49 13.57
C TYR A 63 -6.02 -8.98 13.40
N TYR A 64 -7.22 -8.55 13.04
CA TYR A 64 -7.57 -7.14 12.97
C TYR A 64 -8.90 -6.90 13.65
N LYS A 65 -9.00 -5.77 14.36
CA LYS A 65 -10.25 -5.25 14.86
C LYS A 65 -10.25 -3.72 14.78
N LYS A 66 -11.32 -3.17 14.23
CA LYS A 66 -11.52 -1.72 14.10
C LYS A 66 -11.46 -1.04 15.48
N PRO A 67 -10.90 0.18 15.59
CA PRO A 67 -10.31 1.00 14.52
C PRO A 67 -8.84 0.67 14.18
N ASP A 68 -8.05 0.23 15.16
CA ASP A 68 -6.58 0.29 15.12
C ASP A 68 -5.89 -0.94 15.73
N LYS A 69 -6.65 -1.98 16.09
CA LYS A 69 -6.11 -3.18 16.70
C LYS A 69 -5.64 -4.13 15.62
N PHE A 70 -4.34 -4.15 15.35
CA PHE A 70 -3.70 -5.10 14.45
C PHE A 70 -2.71 -5.97 15.23
N LYS A 71 -2.76 -7.28 15.01
CA LYS A 71 -1.88 -8.25 15.68
C LYS A 71 -1.48 -9.36 14.73
N VAL A 72 -0.20 -9.70 14.73
CA VAL A 72 0.34 -10.86 14.03
C VAL A 72 0.92 -11.82 15.06
N LYS A 73 0.60 -13.11 14.93
CA LYS A 73 1.18 -14.18 15.74
C LYS A 73 1.88 -15.19 14.84
N LYS A 74 3.09 -15.60 15.17
CA LYS A 74 3.77 -16.72 14.52
C LYS A 74 3.41 -18.03 15.24
N ASN A 75 3.08 -19.07 14.48
CA ASN A 75 2.84 -20.39 15.05
C ASN A 75 4.18 -21.01 15.47
N GLY A 76 4.39 -21.18 16.79
CA GLY A 76 5.52 -21.95 17.33
C GLY A 76 6.78 -21.16 17.75
N GLY A 77 6.72 -19.85 17.99
CA GLY A 77 7.90 -19.14 18.52
C GLY A 77 7.70 -17.66 18.87
N ILE A 78 8.78 -17.02 19.33
CA ILE A 78 8.82 -15.61 19.71
C ILE A 78 8.58 -14.76 18.46
N SER A 79 7.59 -13.86 18.52
CA SER A 79 7.33 -12.88 17.46
C SER A 79 8.41 -11.81 17.50
N ILE A 80 9.54 -12.06 16.84
CA ILE A 80 10.61 -11.07 16.70
C ILE A 80 10.16 -10.09 15.62
N LEU A 81 9.41 -9.05 16.01
CA LEU A 81 9.30 -7.85 15.20
C LEU A 81 10.66 -7.13 15.27
N PRO A 82 11.23 -6.65 14.16
CA PRO A 82 12.45 -5.85 14.18
C PRO A 82 12.33 -4.68 15.16
N LYS A 83 13.42 -4.27 15.83
CA LYS A 83 13.39 -3.15 16.79
C LYS A 83 13.01 -1.80 16.17
N GLY A 84 13.15 -1.65 14.85
CA GLY A 84 12.56 -0.55 14.07
C GLY A 84 11.12 -0.82 13.64
N GLY A 85 10.40 -1.63 14.41
CA GLY A 85 9.15 -2.27 14.04
C GLY A 85 8.12 -1.25 13.61
N VAL A 86 7.88 -1.21 12.30
CA VAL A 86 6.68 -0.61 11.73
C VAL A 86 5.51 -1.25 12.48
N SER A 87 4.90 -0.52 13.40
CA SER A 87 3.56 -0.85 13.84
C SER A 87 2.70 -0.70 12.59
N VAL A 88 2.46 -1.83 11.91
CA VAL A 88 1.68 -1.82 10.67
C VAL A 88 0.23 -1.57 11.07
N ASN A 89 -0.11 -0.32 11.33
CA ASN A 89 -1.47 0.15 11.38
C ASN A 89 -1.87 0.42 9.93
N LEU A 90 -2.96 -0.21 9.50
CA LEU A 90 -3.48 -0.07 8.14
C LEU A 90 -3.79 1.39 7.79
N GLY A 91 -4.16 2.20 8.79
CA GLY A 91 -4.36 3.64 8.64
C GLY A 91 -3.07 4.43 8.40
N THR A 92 -1.93 3.96 8.92
CA THR A 92 -0.60 4.58 8.68
C THR A 92 -0.04 4.20 7.32
N LEU A 93 -0.37 3.00 6.80
CA LEU A 93 0.05 2.56 5.47
C LEU A 93 -0.70 3.27 4.32
N LEU A 94 -1.92 3.73 4.58
CA LEU A 94 -2.82 4.30 3.58
C LEU A 94 -3.19 5.75 3.85
N GLY A 95 -2.56 6.35 4.87
CA GLY A 95 -2.71 7.75 5.23
C GLY A 95 -1.74 8.61 4.42
N ASN A 96 -2.26 9.72 3.89
CA ASN A 96 -1.45 10.88 3.51
C ASN A 96 -0.84 11.53 4.74
#